data_AF-A0A0D2JIJ3-F1
#
_entry.id   AF-A0A0D2JIJ3-F1
#
_cell.length_a   1.000
_cell.length_b   1.000
_cell.length_c   1.000
_cell.angle_alpha   90.00
_cell.angle_beta   90.00
_cell.angle_gamma   90.00
#
_symmetry.space_group_name_H-M   'P 1'
#
loop_
_entity.id
_entity.type
_entity.pdbx_description
1 polymer ?
#
loop_
_entity_poly.entity_id
_entity_poly.type
_entity_poly.pdbx_seq_one_letter_code
_entity_poly.pdbx_strand_id
1 'polypeptide(L)'
;MKLPPLVAQLSGRFQWVFHLGQQVVLDSDAYLLHVQERLLKQSPGGWKRSFFMPASADTGVIKFRSWFDEVGGGAVQWPAGMSTSLGPTLPREVVMDRYSQHVKSCKSCRSAVTWIERLQAACTALAAVAAPIGVWTLLLQAAARTALGQQAAVVPAAAGALGAALGWPMILVAAAALFARHKLQGLWRKFHFTDYVHADVE
;
A
#
# COMPACT_ATOMS: atom_id res chain seq x y z
N MET A 1 -22.16 -23.09 -6.61
CA MET A 1 -23.28 -22.17 -6.30
C MET A 1 -23.15 -20.92 -7.16
N LYS A 2 -24.18 -20.51 -7.90
CA LYS A 2 -24.19 -19.21 -8.60
C LYS A 2 -24.55 -18.14 -7.57
N LEU A 3 -23.66 -17.16 -7.36
CA LEU A 3 -23.94 -16.03 -6.47
C LEU A 3 -25.04 -15.15 -7.08
N PRO A 4 -25.93 -14.55 -6.27
CA PRO A 4 -26.87 -13.54 -6.74
C PRO A 4 -26.12 -12.39 -7.45
N PRO A 5 -26.69 -11.75 -8.50
CA PRO A 5 -25.99 -10.74 -9.31
C PRO A 5 -25.39 -9.59 -8.50
N LEU A 6 -26.11 -9.10 -7.48
CA LEU A 6 -25.63 -8.06 -6.59
C LEU A 6 -24.40 -8.51 -5.78
N VAL A 7 -24.43 -9.75 -5.27
CA VAL A 7 -23.32 -10.33 -4.50
C VAL A 7 -22.10 -10.54 -5.39
N ALA A 8 -22.29 -11.00 -6.64
CA ALA A 8 -21.22 -11.14 -7.62
C ALA A 8 -20.62 -9.77 -8.02
N GLN A 9 -21.45 -8.74 -8.16
CA GLN A 9 -21.01 -7.40 -8.52
C GLN A 9 -20.26 -6.72 -7.35
N LEU A 10 -20.75 -6.89 -6.12
CA LEU A 10 -20.07 -6.39 -4.92
C LEU A 10 -18.78 -7.14 -4.64
N SER A 11 -18.78 -8.48 -4.74
CA SER A 11 -17.55 -9.27 -4.52
C SER A 11 -16.45 -8.89 -5.50
N GLY A 12 -16.78 -8.65 -6.78
CA GLY A 12 -15.86 -8.14 -7.81
C GLY A 12 -15.20 -6.80 -7.46
N ARG A 13 -15.95 -5.91 -6.81
CA ARG A 13 -15.48 -4.57 -6.38
C ARG A 13 -14.55 -4.60 -5.16
N PHE A 14 -14.63 -5.64 -4.34
CA PHE A 14 -13.79 -5.81 -3.15
C PHE A 14 -12.71 -6.90 -3.30
N GLN A 15 -12.54 -7.51 -4.48
CA GLN A 15 -11.49 -8.51 -4.74
C GLN A 15 -10.08 -7.99 -4.41
N TRP A 16 -9.83 -6.70 -4.60
CA TRP A 16 -8.54 -6.09 -4.27
C TRP A 16 -8.15 -6.25 -2.79
N VAL A 17 -9.12 -6.39 -1.87
CA VAL A 17 -8.85 -6.64 -0.44
C VAL A 17 -8.21 -8.01 -0.27
N PHE A 18 -8.78 -9.03 -0.91
CA PHE A 18 -8.22 -10.38 -0.91
C PHE A 18 -6.84 -10.39 -1.56
N HIS A 19 -6.66 -9.72 -2.70
CA HIS A 19 -5.36 -9.61 -3.36
C HIS A 19 -4.30 -8.96 -2.45
N LEU A 20 -4.64 -7.86 -1.76
CA LEU A 20 -3.70 -7.24 -0.81
C LEU A 20 -3.29 -8.17 0.31
N GLY A 21 -4.21 -9.02 0.80
CA GLY A 21 -3.90 -10.06 1.78
C GLY A 21 -2.91 -11.10 1.25
N GLN A 22 -3.13 -11.59 0.03
CA GLN A 22 -2.23 -12.58 -0.60
C GLN A 22 -0.84 -12.01 -0.90
N GLN A 23 -0.74 -10.70 -1.19
CA GLN A 23 0.55 -10.04 -1.41
C GLN A 23 1.47 -10.08 -0.18
N VAL A 24 0.95 -10.26 1.03
CA VAL A 24 1.80 -10.43 2.23
C VAL A 24 2.64 -11.71 2.14
N VAL A 25 2.07 -12.80 1.64
CA VAL A 25 2.78 -14.07 1.43
C VAL A 25 3.79 -13.95 0.28
N LEU A 26 3.47 -13.19 -0.77
CA LEU A 26 4.42 -12.99 -1.87
C LEU A 26 5.60 -12.13 -1.41
N ASP A 27 5.33 -11.07 -0.64
CA ASP A 27 6.36 -10.19 -0.09
C ASP A 27 7.28 -10.90 0.91
N SER A 28 6.80 -11.97 1.59
CA SER A 28 7.62 -12.76 2.50
C SER A 28 8.80 -13.41 1.78
N ASP A 29 8.58 -13.84 0.54
CA ASP A 29 9.54 -14.67 -0.19
C ASP A 29 10.23 -13.92 -1.33
N ALA A 30 9.63 -12.85 -1.87
CA ALA A 30 10.09 -12.18 -3.09
C ALA A 30 11.58 -11.81 -3.07
N TYR A 31 12.03 -11.08 -2.03
CA TYR A 31 13.44 -10.68 -1.94
C TYR A 31 14.37 -11.83 -1.59
N LEU A 32 13.89 -12.77 -0.76
CA LEU A 32 14.63 -13.97 -0.40
C LEU A 32 14.92 -14.82 -1.66
N LEU A 33 13.92 -15.01 -2.51
CA LEU A 33 14.06 -15.74 -3.77
C LEU A 33 15.01 -15.02 -4.74
N HIS A 34 14.93 -13.69 -4.84
CA HIS A 34 15.82 -12.87 -5.68
C HIS A 34 17.31 -12.98 -5.26
N VAL A 35 17.58 -13.12 -3.97
CA VAL A 35 18.96 -13.37 -3.48
C VAL A 35 19.34 -14.84 -3.68
N GLN A 36 18.44 -15.78 -3.36
CA GLN A 36 18.71 -17.22 -3.45
C GLN A 36 19.03 -17.67 -4.88
N GLU A 37 18.32 -17.18 -5.91
CA GLU A 37 18.61 -17.54 -7.30
C GLU A 37 20.05 -17.19 -7.71
N ARG A 38 20.58 -16.08 -7.18
CA ARG A 38 21.91 -15.55 -7.49
C ARG A 38 22.99 -16.38 -6.81
N LEU A 39 22.79 -16.66 -5.52
CA LEU A 39 23.67 -17.54 -4.77
C LEU A 39 23.71 -18.93 -5.38
N LEU A 40 22.55 -19.45 -5.82
CA LEU A 40 22.48 -20.74 -6.48
C LEU A 40 23.19 -20.75 -7.82
N LYS A 41 23.04 -19.68 -8.64
CA LYS A 41 23.73 -19.54 -9.93
C LYS A 41 25.26 -19.48 -9.79
N GLN A 42 25.76 -18.94 -8.68
CA GLN A 42 27.19 -18.85 -8.36
C GLN A 42 27.75 -20.13 -7.72
N SER A 43 26.89 -21.07 -7.30
CA SER A 43 27.29 -22.27 -6.59
C SER A 43 27.88 -23.34 -7.52
N PRO A 44 29.15 -23.74 -7.33
CA PRO A 44 29.78 -24.78 -8.15
C PRO A 44 29.13 -26.16 -8.01
N GLY A 45 28.45 -26.41 -6.89
CA GLY A 45 27.78 -27.69 -6.61
C GLY A 45 26.27 -27.67 -6.81
N GLY A 46 25.73 -26.59 -7.38
CA GLY A 46 24.30 -26.38 -7.54
C GLY A 46 23.52 -26.52 -6.24
N TRP A 47 22.27 -26.94 -6.34
CA TRP A 47 21.36 -26.98 -5.19
C TRP A 47 21.78 -27.98 -4.11
N LYS A 48 22.46 -29.08 -4.50
CA LYS A 48 22.92 -30.15 -3.59
C LYS A 48 23.98 -29.68 -2.60
N ARG A 49 24.72 -28.61 -2.92
CA ARG A 49 25.72 -27.99 -2.03
C ARG A 49 25.32 -26.61 -1.52
N SER A 50 24.32 -25.97 -2.13
CA SER A 50 23.83 -24.65 -1.69
C SER A 50 22.83 -24.70 -0.55
N PHE A 51 22.08 -25.79 -0.40
CA PHE A 51 21.04 -25.90 0.60
C PHE A 51 21.38 -27.00 1.62
N PHE A 52 21.39 -26.62 2.90
CA PHE A 52 21.51 -27.57 3.99
C PHE A 52 20.11 -28.10 4.35
N MET A 53 19.85 -29.36 4.00
CA MET A 53 18.53 -30.00 4.11
C MET A 53 18.62 -31.35 4.85
N PRO A 54 19.04 -31.37 6.14
CA PRO A 54 19.28 -32.62 6.87
C PRO A 54 18.00 -33.23 7.46
N ALA A 55 16.89 -32.49 7.51
CA ALA A 55 15.70 -32.88 8.25
C ALA A 55 14.79 -33.78 7.41
N SER A 56 14.02 -34.65 8.07
CA SER A 56 13.01 -35.47 7.39
C SER A 56 11.96 -34.63 6.64
N ALA A 57 11.66 -33.43 7.14
CA ALA A 57 10.77 -32.46 6.51
C ALA A 57 11.26 -32.02 5.10
N ASP A 58 12.57 -32.05 4.86
CA ASP A 58 13.16 -31.62 3.58
C ASP A 58 13.05 -32.67 2.47
N THR A 59 12.64 -33.90 2.81
CA THR A 59 12.56 -35.04 1.88
C THR A 59 11.76 -34.70 0.62
N GLY A 60 10.68 -33.92 0.75
CA GLY A 60 9.86 -33.48 -0.38
C GLY A 60 10.64 -32.61 -1.37
N VAL A 61 11.39 -31.62 -0.85
CA VAL A 61 12.23 -30.73 -1.68
C VAL A 61 13.34 -31.52 -2.35
N ILE A 62 14.03 -32.41 -1.62
CA ILE A 62 15.09 -33.26 -2.16
C ILE A 62 14.56 -34.13 -3.30
N LYS A 63 13.46 -34.85 -3.08
CA LYS A 63 12.87 -35.73 -4.11
C LYS A 63 12.41 -34.95 -5.33
N PHE A 64 11.78 -33.80 -5.14
CA PHE A 64 11.37 -32.94 -6.24
C PHE A 64 12.55 -32.46 -7.08
N ARG A 65 13.62 -31.97 -6.44
CA ARG A 65 14.80 -31.48 -7.17
C ARG A 65 15.59 -32.59 -7.86
N SER A 66 15.73 -33.77 -7.23
CA SER A 66 16.34 -34.93 -7.90
C SER A 66 15.53 -35.38 -9.11
N TRP A 67 14.20 -35.44 -8.98
CA TRP A 67 13.33 -35.73 -10.13
C TRP A 67 13.45 -34.65 -11.22
N PHE A 68 13.55 -33.37 -10.86
CA PHE A 68 13.72 -32.29 -11.82
C PHE A 68 15.07 -32.38 -12.57
N ASP A 69 16.15 -32.77 -11.89
CA ASP A 69 17.45 -33.02 -12.52
C ASP A 69 17.40 -34.23 -13.47
N GLU A 70 16.82 -35.35 -13.02
CA GLU A 70 16.85 -36.64 -13.74
C GLU A 70 15.82 -36.73 -14.88
N VAL A 71 14.62 -36.19 -14.67
CA VAL A 71 13.48 -36.31 -15.58
C VAL A 71 13.17 -34.97 -16.25
N GLY A 72 13.25 -33.87 -15.50
CA GLY A 72 12.95 -32.52 -15.99
C GLY A 72 14.09 -31.85 -16.77
N GLY A 73 15.27 -32.48 -16.85
CA GLY A 73 16.46 -31.93 -17.53
C GLY A 73 17.21 -30.85 -16.74
N GLY A 74 16.90 -30.67 -15.45
CA GLY A 74 17.64 -29.82 -14.51
C GLY A 74 17.52 -28.31 -14.73
N ALA A 75 16.85 -27.86 -15.79
CA ALA A 75 16.63 -26.45 -16.09
C ALA A 75 15.36 -26.24 -16.92
N VAL A 76 14.76 -25.06 -16.79
CA VAL A 76 13.67 -24.63 -17.68
C VAL A 76 14.27 -24.26 -19.04
N GLN A 77 13.79 -24.89 -20.11
CA GLN A 77 14.22 -24.55 -21.47
C GLN A 77 13.65 -23.19 -21.88
N TRP A 78 14.56 -22.26 -22.19
CA TRP A 78 14.20 -20.94 -22.71
C TRP A 78 14.11 -20.96 -24.23
N PRO A 79 13.28 -20.11 -24.87
CA PRO A 79 13.28 -19.95 -26.31
C PRO A 79 14.68 -19.64 -26.86
N ALA A 80 14.97 -20.14 -28.07
CA ALA A 80 16.27 -19.95 -28.71
C ALA A 80 16.64 -18.45 -28.82
N GLY A 81 17.88 -18.11 -28.47
CA GLY A 81 18.38 -16.74 -28.48
C GLY A 81 18.08 -15.92 -27.21
N MET A 82 17.36 -16.47 -26.24
CA MET A 82 17.14 -15.81 -24.94
C MET A 82 18.32 -16.04 -24.00
N SER A 83 18.81 -14.96 -23.37
CA SER A 83 19.85 -15.09 -22.35
C SER A 83 19.30 -15.75 -21.09
N THR A 84 20.07 -16.69 -20.53
CA THR A 84 19.80 -17.33 -19.23
C THR A 84 20.64 -16.73 -18.09
N SER A 85 21.31 -15.60 -18.37
CA SER A 85 22.03 -14.83 -17.36
C SER A 85 21.03 -14.11 -16.46
N LEU A 86 21.27 -14.13 -15.15
CA LEU A 86 20.56 -13.25 -14.24
C LEU A 86 20.98 -11.80 -14.54
N GLY A 87 20.03 -10.87 -14.47
CA GLY A 87 20.30 -9.43 -14.55
C GLY A 87 21.07 -8.91 -13.33
N PRO A 88 21.22 -7.60 -13.14
CA PRO A 88 21.86 -7.05 -11.95
C PRO A 88 21.06 -7.37 -10.67
N THR A 89 21.74 -7.34 -9.51
CA THR A 89 21.05 -7.39 -8.22
C THR A 89 20.22 -6.12 -8.05
N LEU A 90 18.91 -6.28 -7.97
CA LEU A 90 17.96 -5.19 -7.76
C LEU A 90 17.82 -4.85 -6.27
N PRO A 91 17.58 -3.58 -5.94
CA PRO A 91 17.24 -3.15 -4.59
C PRO A 91 15.84 -3.66 -4.20
N ARG A 92 15.62 -3.77 -2.90
CA ARG A 92 14.43 -4.44 -2.34
C ARG A 92 13.13 -3.74 -2.71
N GLU A 93 13.15 -2.41 -2.80
CA GLU A 93 12.03 -1.57 -3.20
C GLU A 93 11.55 -1.87 -4.63
N VAL A 94 12.48 -2.27 -5.51
CA VAL A 94 12.16 -2.65 -6.89
C VAL A 94 11.64 -4.08 -6.96
N VAL A 95 12.26 -5.00 -6.21
CA VAL A 95 11.85 -6.41 -6.15
C VAL A 95 10.51 -6.60 -5.47
N MET A 96 10.10 -5.68 -4.60
CA MET A 96 8.84 -5.74 -3.86
C MET A 96 7.85 -4.67 -4.31
N ASP A 97 8.04 -4.09 -5.51
CA ASP A 97 7.07 -3.18 -6.10
C ASP A 97 5.84 -3.94 -6.60
N ARG A 98 4.83 -3.99 -5.73
CA ARG A 98 3.52 -4.58 -6.00
C ARG A 98 2.81 -3.89 -7.16
N TYR A 99 3.08 -2.60 -7.39
CA TYR A 99 2.39 -1.87 -8.45
C TYR A 99 2.78 -2.41 -9.82
N SER A 100 4.09 -2.54 -10.06
CA SER A 100 4.62 -3.08 -11.30
C SER A 100 4.35 -4.57 -11.50
N GLN A 101 4.32 -5.36 -10.43
CA GLN A 101 4.13 -6.80 -10.52
C GLN A 101 2.67 -7.19 -10.72
N HIS A 102 1.74 -6.47 -10.08
CA HIS A 102 0.34 -6.87 -10.03
C HIS A 102 -0.62 -5.74 -10.36
N VAL A 103 -0.54 -4.61 -9.66
CA VAL A 103 -1.61 -3.59 -9.69
C VAL A 103 -1.84 -3.05 -11.09
N LYS A 104 -0.80 -2.73 -11.85
CA LYS A 104 -0.95 -2.18 -13.21
C LYS A 104 -1.75 -3.10 -14.13
N SER A 105 -1.60 -4.42 -13.96
CA SER A 105 -2.24 -5.46 -14.78
C SER A 105 -3.59 -5.92 -14.21
N CYS A 106 -3.83 -5.78 -12.90
CA CYS A 106 -5.07 -6.20 -12.25
C CYS A 106 -6.14 -5.10 -12.26
N LYS A 107 -7.26 -5.33 -12.97
CA LYS A 107 -8.37 -4.36 -13.06
C LYS A 107 -8.94 -3.95 -11.70
N SER A 108 -9.11 -4.89 -10.76
CA SER A 108 -9.69 -4.61 -9.43
C SER A 108 -8.75 -3.73 -8.59
N CYS A 109 -7.47 -4.10 -8.50
CA CYS A 109 -6.48 -3.33 -7.75
C CYS A 109 -6.20 -1.96 -8.38
N ARG A 110 -6.06 -1.90 -9.71
CA ARG A 110 -5.89 -0.62 -10.44
C ARG A 110 -7.05 0.33 -10.17
N SER A 111 -8.29 -0.17 -10.26
CA SER A 111 -9.47 0.64 -9.97
C SER A 111 -9.48 1.11 -8.51
N ALA A 112 -9.07 0.28 -7.56
CA ALA A 112 -8.99 0.68 -6.15
C ALA A 112 -7.99 1.82 -5.94
N VAL A 113 -6.78 1.72 -6.52
CA VAL A 113 -5.76 2.78 -6.46
C VAL A 113 -6.27 4.08 -7.06
N THR A 114 -6.89 4.05 -8.24
CA THR A 114 -7.47 5.25 -8.86
C THR A 114 -8.53 5.91 -7.97
N TRP A 115 -9.39 5.13 -7.31
CA TRP A 115 -10.36 5.69 -6.37
C TRP A 115 -9.70 6.28 -5.11
N ILE A 116 -8.68 5.61 -4.58
CA ILE A 116 -7.91 6.12 -3.45
C ILE A 116 -7.29 7.47 -3.81
N GLU A 117 -6.65 7.60 -4.98
CA GLU A 117 -6.04 8.85 -5.46
C GLU A 117 -7.07 9.97 -5.64
N ARG A 118 -8.25 9.66 -6.18
CA ARG A 118 -9.36 10.62 -6.29
C ARG A 118 -9.85 11.09 -4.92
N LEU A 119 -10.00 10.18 -3.96
CA LEU A 119 -10.40 10.51 -2.60
C LEU A 119 -9.32 11.33 -1.88
N GLN A 120 -8.04 11.01 -2.11
CA GLN A 120 -6.92 11.79 -1.61
C GLN A 120 -6.98 13.23 -2.15
N ALA A 121 -7.18 13.41 -3.45
CA ALA A 121 -7.32 14.73 -4.07
C ALA A 121 -8.53 15.50 -3.50
N ALA A 122 -9.67 14.82 -3.33
CA ALA A 122 -10.87 15.42 -2.74
C ALA A 122 -10.65 15.86 -1.28
N CYS A 123 -9.99 15.02 -0.46
CA CYS A 123 -9.65 15.39 0.91
C CYS A 123 -8.68 16.58 0.96
N THR A 124 -7.68 16.61 0.10
CA THR A 124 -6.75 17.75 0.02
C THR A 124 -7.47 19.03 -0.39
N ALA A 125 -8.34 18.97 -1.41
CA ALA A 125 -9.14 20.12 -1.86
C ALA A 125 -10.08 20.61 -0.74
N LEU A 126 -10.75 19.70 -0.04
CA LEU A 126 -11.62 20.04 1.09
C LEU A 126 -10.86 20.73 2.22
N ALA A 127 -9.69 20.19 2.60
CA ALA A 127 -8.83 20.81 3.62
C ALA A 127 -8.32 22.19 3.17
N ALA A 128 -7.92 22.34 1.91
CA ALA A 128 -7.42 23.59 1.34
C ALA A 128 -8.48 24.70 1.32
N VAL A 129 -9.77 24.36 1.24
CA VAL A 129 -10.88 25.32 1.32
C VAL A 129 -11.30 25.56 2.78
N ALA A 130 -11.46 24.51 3.57
CA ALA A 130 -12.00 24.62 4.93
C ALA A 130 -11.02 25.30 5.90
N ALA A 131 -9.71 25.03 5.80
CA ALA A 131 -8.73 25.61 6.72
C ALA A 131 -8.64 27.15 6.63
N PRO A 132 -8.52 27.77 5.43
CA PRO A 132 -8.52 29.24 5.33
C PRO A 132 -9.81 29.88 5.85
N ILE A 133 -10.98 29.28 5.56
CA ILE A 133 -12.27 29.79 6.06
C ILE A 133 -12.30 29.75 7.60
N GLY A 134 -11.87 28.63 8.18
CA GLY A 134 -11.81 28.47 9.63
C GLY A 134 -10.84 29.44 10.29
N VAL A 135 -9.63 29.60 9.74
CA VAL A 135 -8.61 30.53 10.27
C VAL A 135 -9.07 31.98 10.13
N TRP A 136 -9.56 32.37 8.96
CA TRP A 136 -10.04 33.73 8.69
C TRP A 136 -11.16 34.14 9.65
N THR A 137 -12.15 33.28 9.84
CA THR A 137 -13.28 33.55 10.74
C THR A 137 -12.83 33.64 12.21
N LEU A 138 -11.92 32.78 12.67
CA LEU A 138 -11.37 32.86 14.03
C LEU A 138 -10.50 34.11 14.25
N LEU A 139 -9.71 34.52 13.26
CA LEU A 139 -8.92 35.76 13.32
C LEU A 139 -9.82 37.00 13.35
N LEU A 140 -10.88 37.04 12.52
CA LEU A 140 -11.87 38.11 12.57
C LEU A 140 -12.57 38.20 13.93
N GLN A 141 -12.91 37.05 14.54
CA GLN A 141 -13.46 37.01 15.89
C GLN A 141 -12.49 37.55 16.93
N ALA A 142 -11.21 37.17 16.86
CA ALA A 142 -10.18 37.66 17.78
C ALA A 142 -10.00 39.18 17.64
N ALA A 143 -9.88 39.68 16.41
CA ALA A 143 -9.75 41.11 16.13
C ALA A 143 -10.95 41.93 16.62
N ALA A 144 -12.18 41.42 16.44
CA ALA A 144 -13.39 42.05 16.94
C ALA A 144 -13.41 42.14 18.49
N ARG A 145 -12.97 41.08 19.19
CA ARG A 145 -12.88 41.07 20.66
C ARG A 145 -11.84 42.06 21.20
N THR A 146 -10.72 42.24 20.50
CA THR A 146 -9.71 43.22 20.90
C THR A 146 -10.15 44.66 20.64
N ALA A 147 -10.87 44.91 19.55
CA ALA A 147 -11.33 46.26 19.18
C ALA A 147 -12.48 46.77 20.07
N LEU A 148 -13.37 45.90 20.53
CA LEU A 148 -14.53 46.27 21.36
C LEU A 148 -14.22 46.35 22.87
N GLY A 149 -12.98 46.03 23.28
CA GLY A 149 -12.58 45.93 24.68
C GLY A 149 -13.13 44.68 25.37
N GLN A 150 -12.34 44.09 26.29
CA GLN A 150 -12.72 42.87 27.04
C GLN A 150 -13.99 43.01 27.91
N GLN A 151 -14.59 44.20 28.00
CA GLN A 151 -15.69 44.52 28.92
C GLN A 151 -17.08 44.57 28.27
N ALA A 152 -17.21 44.35 26.97
CA ALA A 152 -18.54 44.12 26.42
C ALA A 152 -18.93 42.65 26.66
N ALA A 153 -19.75 42.40 27.70
CA ALA A 153 -20.58 41.19 27.82
C ALA A 153 -21.50 40.96 26.58
N VAL A 154 -21.40 41.86 25.59
CA VAL A 154 -22.03 41.82 24.28
C VAL A 154 -20.94 42.05 23.22
N VAL A 155 -20.03 41.08 23.03
CA VAL A 155 -19.58 40.81 21.64
C VAL A 155 -20.90 40.67 20.88
N PRO A 156 -21.20 41.46 19.81
CA PRO A 156 -22.49 41.37 19.15
C PRO A 156 -22.73 39.90 18.88
N ALA A 157 -23.81 39.33 19.42
CA ALA A 157 -24.00 37.88 19.47
C ALA A 157 -23.77 37.22 18.10
N ALA A 158 -24.00 37.98 17.04
CA ALA A 158 -23.65 37.71 15.64
C ALA A 158 -22.15 37.40 15.36
N ALA A 159 -21.18 38.18 15.85
CA ALA A 159 -19.75 37.94 15.61
C ALA A 159 -19.23 36.72 16.39
N GLY A 160 -19.70 36.52 17.63
CA GLY A 160 -19.45 35.30 18.41
C GLY A 160 -20.10 34.06 17.79
N ALA A 161 -21.33 34.19 17.30
CA ALA A 161 -22.07 33.14 16.62
C ALA A 161 -21.44 32.76 15.27
N LEU A 162 -20.89 33.71 14.51
CA LEU A 162 -20.30 33.45 13.18
C LEU A 162 -19.08 32.53 13.21
N GLY A 163 -18.10 32.75 14.09
CA GLY A 163 -16.97 31.83 14.20
C GLY A 163 -17.22 30.64 15.13
N ALA A 164 -18.26 30.65 15.96
CA ALA A 164 -18.77 29.40 16.56
C ALA A 164 -19.46 28.51 15.51
N ALA A 165 -20.17 29.11 14.55
CA ALA A 165 -20.88 28.40 13.49
C ALA A 165 -19.98 28.00 12.31
N LEU A 166 -18.94 28.78 12.01
CA LEU A 166 -18.10 28.59 10.82
C LEU A 166 -16.60 28.45 11.11
N GLY A 167 -16.10 28.95 12.24
CA GLY A 167 -14.67 28.91 12.56
C GLY A 167 -14.21 27.52 12.97
N TRP A 168 -14.52 27.13 14.21
CA TRP A 168 -14.17 25.81 14.72
C TRP A 168 -14.70 24.65 13.85
N PRO A 169 -15.95 24.67 13.35
CA PRO A 169 -16.44 23.62 12.48
C PRO A 169 -15.61 23.44 11.20
N MET A 170 -15.18 24.52 10.54
CA MET A 170 -14.35 24.41 9.33
C MET A 170 -12.93 23.93 9.63
N ILE A 171 -12.36 24.31 10.79
CA ILE A 171 -11.09 23.73 11.26
C ILE A 171 -11.22 22.23 11.51
N LEU A 172 -12.31 21.78 12.13
CA LEU A 172 -12.57 20.36 12.36
C LEU A 172 -12.76 19.59 11.04
N VAL A 173 -13.46 20.17 10.07
CA VAL A 173 -13.60 19.59 8.72
C VAL A 173 -12.23 19.45 8.04
N ALA A 174 -11.40 20.50 8.10
CA ALA A 174 -10.06 20.45 7.53
C ALA A 174 -9.18 19.38 8.20
N ALA A 175 -9.21 19.31 9.54
CA ALA A 175 -8.49 18.28 10.30
C ALA A 175 -8.96 16.87 9.96
N ALA A 176 -10.28 16.64 9.87
CA ALA A 176 -10.86 15.36 9.49
C ALA A 176 -10.48 14.97 8.04
N ALA A 177 -10.48 15.92 7.11
CA ALA A 177 -10.06 15.70 5.73
C ALA A 177 -8.58 15.32 5.63
N LEU A 178 -7.70 16.00 6.36
CA LEU A 178 -6.26 15.66 6.41
C LEU A 178 -6.02 14.30 7.07
N PHE A 179 -6.76 13.97 8.13
CA PHE A 179 -6.70 12.66 8.76
C PHE A 179 -7.14 11.55 7.79
N ALA A 180 -8.26 11.73 7.09
CA ALA A 180 -8.74 10.80 6.07
C ALA A 180 -7.70 10.65 4.93
N ARG A 181 -7.12 11.76 4.47
CA ARG A 181 -6.02 11.76 3.48
C ARG A 181 -4.81 10.95 3.95
N HIS A 182 -4.43 11.08 5.21
CA HIS A 182 -3.32 10.32 5.79
C HIS A 182 -3.61 8.81 5.82
N LYS A 183 -4.83 8.42 6.22
CA LYS A 183 -5.26 7.01 6.19
C LYS A 183 -5.28 6.45 4.76
N LEU A 184 -5.77 7.24 3.80
CA LEU A 184 -5.72 6.89 2.37
C LEU A 184 -4.28 6.79 1.86
N GLN A 185 -3.32 7.58 2.36
CA GLN A 185 -1.89 7.40 2.03
C GLN A 185 -1.37 6.05 2.50
N GLY A 186 -1.72 5.67 3.74
CA GLY A 186 -1.36 4.36 4.29
C GLY A 186 -1.88 3.23 3.42
N LEU A 187 -3.15 3.30 2.99
CA LEU A 187 -3.72 2.31 2.09
C LEU A 187 -3.07 2.32 0.69
N TRP A 188 -2.81 3.50 0.13
CA TRP A 188 -2.14 3.64 -1.17
C TRP A 188 -0.74 3.02 -1.17
N ARG A 189 0.04 3.20 -0.09
CA ARG A 189 1.38 2.60 0.06
C ARG A 189 1.34 1.07 -0.04
N LYS A 190 0.31 0.42 0.53
CA LYS A 190 0.13 -1.04 0.44
C LYS A 190 -0.03 -1.58 -0.98
N PHE A 191 -0.39 -0.75 -1.95
CA PHE A 191 -0.49 -1.13 -3.36
C PHE A 191 0.83 -0.94 -4.13
N HIS A 192 1.81 -0.27 -3.55
CA HIS A 192 3.10 0.03 -4.20
C HIS A 192 4.22 -0.74 -3.53
N PHE A 193 4.57 -0.36 -2.30
CA PHE A 193 5.67 -0.97 -1.58
C PHE A 193 5.34 -1.05 -0.09
N THR A 194 5.66 -2.18 0.50
CA THR A 194 5.67 -2.40 1.94
C THR A 194 6.96 -3.12 2.26
N ASP A 195 7.79 -2.54 3.11
CA ASP A 195 9.02 -3.20 3.52
C ASP A 195 8.68 -4.31 4.53
N TYR A 196 8.39 -5.50 4.01
CA TYR A 196 7.90 -6.62 4.80
C TYR A 196 9.04 -7.35 5.52
N VAL A 197 9.19 -7.15 6.82
CA VAL A 197 10.18 -7.84 7.66
C VAL A 197 9.46 -8.84 8.55
N HIS A 198 9.85 -10.12 8.53
CA HIS A 198 9.15 -11.16 9.31
C HIS A 198 9.12 -10.88 10.82
N ALA A 199 10.20 -10.30 11.34
CA ALA A 199 10.31 -9.96 12.77
C ALA A 199 9.30 -8.90 13.22
N ASP A 200 8.72 -8.13 12.28
CA ASP A 200 7.80 -7.05 12.59
C ASP A 200 6.33 -7.50 12.61
N VAL A 201 6.05 -8.79 12.37
CA VAL A 201 4.69 -9.34 12.16
C VAL A 201 4.24 -10.23 13.33
N GLU A 202 4.91 -10.15 14.47
CA GLU A 202 4.56 -10.88 15.71
C GLU A 202 3.30 -10.34 16.41
#